data_AF-A0A7K2X8B7-F1
#
_entry.id   AF-A0A7K2X8B7-F1
#
_cell.length_a   1.000
_cell.length_b   1.000
_cell.length_c   1.000
_cell.angle_alpha   90.00
_cell.angle_beta   90.00
_cell.angle_gamma   90.00
#
_symmetry.space_group_name_H-M   'P 1'
#
loop_
_entity.id
_entity.type
_entity.pdbx_description
1 polymer ?
#
loop_
_entity_poly.entity_id
_entity_poly.type
_entity_poly.pdbx_seq_one_letter_code
_entity_poly.pdbx_strand_id
1 'polypeptide(L)'
;RIRSTLDTELAVHQVFEAPTVAELAAVMDESASGRVRVRAVAGRPERLPLSLAQQRLWFLHQFEGPSSTYNVPVALRLSGPLDEEALNRALTDVVTRHESLRTVFAEDADG
;
A
#
# COMPACT_ATOMS: atom_id res chain seq x y z
N ARG A 1 -2.87 16.53 2.10
CA ARG A 1 -3.06 17.54 3.16
C ARG A 1 -4.48 18.10 3.16
N ILE A 2 -5.04 18.50 2.00
CA ILE A 2 -6.43 19.00 1.87
C ILE A 2 -7.44 18.14 2.65
N ARG A 3 -7.55 16.84 2.33
CA ARG A 3 -8.48 15.92 3.03
C ARG A 3 -8.32 15.86 4.56
N SER A 4 -7.08 15.84 5.06
CA SER A 4 -6.82 15.70 6.49
C SER A 4 -7.00 17.01 7.27
N THR A 5 -6.83 18.15 6.61
CA THR A 5 -6.83 19.48 7.24
C THR A 5 -8.16 20.20 7.07
N LEU A 6 -8.84 19.98 5.94
CA LEU A 6 -10.06 20.71 5.56
C LEU A 6 -11.30 19.82 5.52
N ASP A 7 -11.13 18.51 5.75
CA ASP A 7 -12.21 17.49 5.72
C ASP A 7 -13.01 17.43 4.40
N THR A 8 -12.40 17.92 3.31
CA THR A 8 -12.99 17.93 1.97
C THR A 8 -12.37 16.84 1.11
N GLU A 9 -13.21 16.17 0.31
CA GLU A 9 -12.73 15.30 -0.75
C GLU A 9 -12.50 16.10 -2.04
N LEU A 10 -11.37 15.84 -2.68
CA LEU A 10 -11.00 16.44 -3.96
C LEU A 10 -10.44 15.32 -4.82
N ALA A 11 -11.06 15.08 -5.97
CA ALA A 11 -10.55 14.14 -6.96
C ALA A 11 -9.27 14.69 -7.59
N VAL A 12 -8.34 13.79 -7.93
CA VAL A 12 -7.04 14.19 -8.47
C VAL A 12 -7.17 15.01 -9.75
N HIS A 13 -8.14 14.70 -10.62
CA HIS A 13 -8.36 15.46 -11.87
C HIS A 13 -8.78 16.92 -11.61
N GLN A 14 -9.52 17.19 -10.54
CA GLN A 14 -9.99 18.54 -10.20
C GLN A 14 -8.83 19.49 -9.89
N VAL A 15 -7.68 18.98 -9.42
CA VAL A 15 -6.45 19.76 -9.23
C VAL A 15 -5.88 20.27 -10.56
N PHE A 16 -6.13 19.55 -11.66
CA PHE A 16 -5.67 19.94 -12.98
C PHE A 16 -6.70 20.77 -13.75
N GLU A 17 -8.00 20.52 -13.53
CA GLU A 17 -9.09 21.29 -14.14
C GLU A 17 -9.27 22.68 -13.50
N ALA A 18 -9.01 22.79 -12.20
CA ALA A 18 -8.98 24.04 -11.45
C ALA A 18 -7.54 24.29 -10.95
N PRO A 19 -6.61 24.75 -11.80
CA PRO A 19 -5.19 24.83 -11.47
C PRO A 19 -4.84 26.00 -10.55
N THR A 20 -5.81 26.85 -10.16
CA THR A 20 -5.59 27.96 -9.23
C THR A 20 -6.30 27.75 -7.89
N VAL A 21 -5.80 28.42 -6.85
CA VAL A 21 -6.40 28.38 -5.50
C VAL A 21 -7.83 28.90 -5.51
N ALA A 22 -8.13 29.93 -6.30
CA ALA A 22 -9.47 30.50 -6.39
C ALA A 22 -10.48 29.51 -7.02
N GLU A 23 -10.07 28.83 -8.09
CA GLU A 23 -10.91 27.83 -8.75
C GLU A 23 -11.08 26.58 -7.87
N LEU A 24 -10.03 26.13 -7.19
CA LEU A 24 -10.13 25.00 -6.25
C LEU A 24 -11.05 25.30 -5.07
N ALA A 25 -11.03 26.53 -4.54
CA ALA A 25 -11.93 26.93 -3.47
C ALA A 25 -13.40 26.82 -3.90
N ALA A 26 -13.72 27.28 -5.12
CA ALA A 26 -15.06 27.15 -5.67
C ALA A 26 -15.50 25.68 -5.81
N VAL A 27 -14.62 24.81 -6.33
CA VAL A 27 -14.88 23.37 -6.47
C VAL A 27 -15.08 22.69 -5.10
N MET A 28 -14.35 23.13 -4.08
CA MET A 28 -14.43 22.59 -2.73
C MET A 28 -15.73 22.98 -2.00
N ASP A 29 -16.24 24.19 -2.22
CA ASP A 29 -17.50 24.66 -1.62
C ASP A 29 -18.72 23.90 -2.17
N GLU A 30 -18.64 23.39 -3.40
CA GLU A 30 -19.69 22.58 -4.05
C GLU A 30 -19.63 21.09 -3.70
N SER A 31 -18.53 20.62 -3.10
CA SER A 31 -18.30 19.20 -2.84
C SER A 31 -18.91 18.77 -1.49
N ALA A 32 -19.96 17.93 -1.54
CA ALA A 32 -20.58 17.36 -0.34
C ALA A 32 -19.61 16.51 0.51
N SER A 33 -19.87 16.44 1.82
CA SER A 33 -19.00 15.86 2.85
C SER A 33 -18.31 14.57 2.44
N GLY A 34 -17.01 14.49 2.74
CA GLY A 34 -16.10 13.46 2.29
C GLY A 34 -16.47 12.01 2.62
N ARG A 35 -15.87 11.09 1.85
CA ARG A 35 -15.97 9.64 2.06
C ARG A 35 -15.64 9.27 3.50
N VAL A 36 -16.26 8.19 3.99
CA VAL A 36 -15.96 7.59 5.30
C VAL A 36 -14.44 7.45 5.43
N ARG A 37 -13.87 8.15 6.42
CA ARG A 37 -12.44 8.09 6.71
C ARG A 37 -12.04 6.64 6.91
N VAL A 38 -10.84 6.28 6.44
CA VAL A 38 -10.25 4.98 6.78
C VAL A 38 -10.13 4.92 8.30
N ARG A 39 -10.87 4.01 8.91
CA ARG A 39 -10.80 3.72 10.34
C ARG A 39 -10.07 2.39 10.49
N ALA A 40 -9.25 2.30 11.53
CA ALA A 40 -8.75 0.99 11.94
C ALA A 40 -9.96 0.10 12.25
N VAL A 41 -9.96 -1.11 11.71
CA VAL A 41 -10.95 -2.12 12.07
C VAL A 41 -10.76 -2.45 13.56
N ALA A 42 -11.83 -2.37 14.34
CA ALA A 42 -11.79 -2.72 15.75
C ALA A 42 -11.72 -4.25 15.87
N GLY A 43 -10.68 -4.75 16.55
CA GLY A 43 -10.39 -6.17 16.62
C GLY A 43 -9.80 -6.67 15.30
N ARG A 44 -8.50 -6.98 15.32
CA ARG A 44 -7.84 -7.56 14.16
C ARG A 44 -8.25 -9.05 14.06
N PRO A 45 -8.86 -9.49 12.95
CA PRO A 45 -9.18 -10.90 12.78
C PRO A 45 -7.89 -11.70 12.68
N GLU A 46 -7.95 -12.97 13.06
CA GLU A 46 -6.82 -13.89 12.93
C GLU A 46 -6.40 -14.05 11.46
N ARG A 47 -7.38 -14.05 10.56
CA ARG A 47 -7.19 -14.06 9.10
C ARG A 47 -7.69 -12.77 8.48
N LEU A 48 -6.83 -12.15 7.68
CA LEU A 48 -7.19 -10.96 6.92
C LEU A 48 -7.65 -11.35 5.52
N PRO A 49 -8.76 -10.76 5.02
CA PRO A 49 -9.14 -10.94 3.63
C PRO A 49 -8.08 -10.31 2.72
N LEU A 50 -7.82 -10.97 1.60
CA LEU A 50 -6.94 -10.45 0.57
C LEU A 50 -7.56 -9.23 -0.10
N SER A 51 -6.73 -8.24 -0.40
CA SER A 51 -7.12 -7.21 -1.37
C SER A 51 -7.34 -7.83 -2.75
N LEU A 52 -8.14 -7.19 -3.60
CA LEU A 52 -8.39 -7.66 -4.97
C LEU A 52 -7.09 -7.88 -5.76
N ALA A 53 -6.07 -7.05 -5.55
CA ALA A 53 -4.76 -7.21 -6.19
C ALA A 53 -4.02 -8.47 -5.69
N GLN A 54 -4.08 -8.75 -4.38
CA GLN A 54 -3.51 -9.97 -3.80
C GLN A 54 -4.26 -11.21 -4.28
N GLN A 55 -5.61 -11.19 -4.31
CA GLN A 55 -6.41 -12.31 -4.85
C GLN A 55 -6.03 -12.63 -6.29
N ARG A 56 -5.89 -11.60 -7.14
CA ARG A 56 -5.46 -11.77 -8.53
C ARG A 56 -4.07 -12.41 -8.64
N LEU A 57 -3.09 -11.92 -7.89
CA LEU A 57 -1.73 -12.46 -7.94
C LEU A 57 -1.68 -13.89 -7.39
N TRP A 58 -2.44 -14.18 -6.32
CA TRP A 58 -2.56 -15.53 -5.77
C TRP A 58 -3.17 -16.50 -6.78
N PHE A 59 -4.25 -16.10 -7.44
CA PHE A 59 -4.86 -16.88 -8.51
C PHE A 59 -3.87 -17.17 -9.64
N LEU A 60 -3.12 -16.16 -10.09
CA LEU A 60 -2.12 -16.32 -11.15
C LEU A 60 -0.99 -17.26 -10.71
N HIS A 61 -0.53 -17.17 -9.46
CA HIS A 61 0.47 -18.08 -8.91
C HIS A 61 -0.02 -19.54 -8.93
N GLN A 62 -1.26 -19.78 -8.51
CA GLN A 62 -1.87 -21.12 -8.50
C GLN A 62 -2.12 -21.65 -9.93
N PHE A 63 -2.51 -20.78 -10.87
CA PHE A 63 -2.84 -21.15 -12.24
C PHE A 63 -1.61 -21.41 -13.12
N GLU A 64 -0.59 -20.55 -13.04
CA GLU A 64 0.62 -20.63 -13.85
C GLU A 64 1.70 -21.54 -13.22
N GLY A 65 1.62 -21.78 -11.90
CA GLY A 65 2.66 -22.44 -11.13
C GLY A 65 3.85 -21.53 -10.79
N PRO A 66 4.98 -22.09 -10.30
CA PRO A 66 6.16 -21.31 -9.94
C PRO A 66 6.69 -20.50 -11.14
N SER A 67 6.64 -19.18 -11.04
CA SER A 67 7.03 -18.25 -12.09
C SER A 67 7.73 -17.03 -11.50
N SER A 68 8.69 -16.47 -12.24
CA SER A 68 9.40 -15.24 -11.87
C SER A 68 8.71 -13.96 -12.35
N THR A 69 7.58 -14.05 -13.06
CA THR A 69 6.88 -12.90 -13.67
C THR A 69 6.62 -11.75 -12.70
N TYR A 70 6.36 -12.06 -11.43
CA TYR A 70 6.04 -11.09 -10.39
C TYR A 70 7.17 -10.85 -9.38
N ASN A 71 8.38 -11.32 -9.66
CA ASN A 71 9.55 -10.99 -8.86
C ASN A 71 10.02 -9.57 -9.18
N VAL A 72 10.40 -8.81 -8.14
CA VAL A 72 10.96 -7.45 -8.27
C VAL A 72 12.41 -7.46 -7.78
N PRO A 73 13.37 -7.99 -8.57
CA PRO A 73 14.76 -8.07 -8.15
C PRO A 73 15.40 -6.69 -8.13
N VAL A 74 16.22 -6.43 -7.11
CA VAL A 74 17.06 -5.22 -7.01
C VAL A 74 18.50 -5.65 -6.73
N ALA A 75 19.46 -5.10 -7.47
CA ALA A 75 20.88 -5.33 -7.25
C ALA A 75 21.56 -4.01 -6.82
N LEU A 76 22.35 -4.06 -5.75
CA LEU A 76 23.04 -2.90 -5.20
C LEU A 76 24.55 -3.16 -5.19
N ARG A 77 25.33 -2.16 -5.59
CA ARG A 77 26.79 -2.16 -5.43
C ARG A 77 27.16 -1.21 -4.29
N LEU A 78 27.74 -1.78 -3.23
CA LEU A 78 28.26 -1.01 -2.11
C LEU A 78 29.77 -0.85 -2.28
N SER A 79 30.28 0.34 -2.00
CA SER A 79 31.69 0.69 -2.11
C SER A 79 32.20 1.22 -0.78
N GLY A 80 33.40 0.78 -0.38
CA GLY A 80 33.97 1.10 0.93
C GLY A 80 33.79 -0.02 1.95
N PRO A 81 34.19 0.20 3.21
CA PRO A 81 34.03 -0.80 4.27
C PRO A 81 32.54 -1.05 4.54
N LEU A 82 32.17 -2.33 4.63
CA LEU A 82 30.82 -2.78 4.97
C LEU A 82 30.84 -3.46 6.34
N ASP A 83 29.99 -3.01 7.25
CA ASP A 83 29.64 -3.74 8.47
C ASP A 83 28.48 -4.68 8.14
N GLU A 84 28.80 -5.95 7.90
CA GLU A 84 27.83 -6.98 7.52
C GLU A 84 26.82 -7.27 8.64
N GLU A 85 27.25 -7.18 9.90
CA GLU A 85 26.39 -7.42 11.06
C GLU A 85 25.39 -6.29 11.24
N ALA A 86 25.82 -5.03 11.05
CA ALA A 86 24.91 -3.89 11.02
C ALA A 86 23.90 -4.00 9.86
N LEU A 87 24.34 -4.43 8.67
CA LEU A 87 23.44 -4.62 7.52
C LEU A 87 22.40 -5.71 7.81
N ASN A 88 22.82 -6.85 8.36
CA ASN A 88 21.93 -7.95 8.72
C ASN A 88 20.87 -7.50 9.74
N ARG A 89 21.29 -6.82 10.81
CA ARG A 89 20.37 -6.27 11.81
C ARG A 89 19.38 -5.27 11.20
N ALA A 90 19.84 -4.40 10.30
CA ALA A 90 18.97 -3.44 9.63
C ALA A 90 17.91 -4.13 8.74
N LEU A 91 18.30 -5.15 7.97
CA LEU A 91 17.36 -5.93 7.17
C LEU A 91 16.35 -6.69 8.04
N THR A 92 16.81 -7.27 9.15
CA THR A 92 15.95 -7.95 10.12
C THR A 92 14.96 -6.99 10.76
N ASP A 93 15.37 -5.76 11.07
CA ASP A 93 14.47 -4.72 11.60
C ASP A 93 13.39 -4.35 10.57
N VAL A 94 13.75 -4.20 9.30
CA VAL A 94 12.77 -3.97 8.21
C VAL A 94 11.74 -5.11 8.13
N VAL A 95 12.19 -6.37 8.14
CA VAL A 95 11.28 -7.54 8.12
C VAL A 95 10.39 -7.57 9.37
N THR A 96 10.93 -7.25 10.53
CA THR A 96 10.18 -7.25 11.80
C THR A 96 9.12 -6.14 11.80
N ARG A 97 9.49 -4.93 11.36
CA ARG A 97 8.64 -3.75 11.30
C ARG A 97 7.50 -3.88 10.29
N HIS A 98 7.74 -4.52 9.15
CA HIS A 98 6.77 -4.58 8.05
C HIS A 98 6.04 -5.93 8.03
N GLU A 99 4.77 -5.92 8.42
CA GLU A 99 3.92 -7.11 8.45
C GLU A 99 3.86 -7.84 7.09
N SER A 100 3.82 -7.09 5.98
CA SER A 100 3.78 -7.65 4.62
C SER A 100 4.96 -8.57 4.29
N LEU A 101 6.12 -8.36 4.92
CA LEU A 101 7.32 -9.20 4.73
C LEU A 101 7.27 -10.50 5.55
N ARG A 102 6.24 -10.66 6.39
CA ARG A 102 6.00 -11.83 7.24
C ARG A 102 4.60 -12.42 7.02
N THR A 103 3.91 -11.98 5.96
CA THR A 103 2.60 -12.49 5.57
C THR A 103 2.77 -13.74 4.72
N VAL A 104 1.97 -14.77 5.01
CA VAL A 104 1.87 -16.00 4.22
C VAL A 104 0.49 -16.06 3.59
N PHE A 105 0.44 -16.46 2.31
CA PHE A 105 -0.79 -16.79 1.60
C PHE A 105 -0.91 -18.32 1.56
N ALA A 106 -2.07 -18.84 1.93
CA ALA A 106 -2.37 -20.26 1.90
C ALA A 106 -3.84 -20.44 1.51
N GLU A 107 -4.13 -21.53 0.82
CA GLU A 107 -5.51 -21.94 0.53
C GLU A 107 -6.23 -22.31 1.83
N ASP A 108 -7.49 -21.93 1.95
CA ASP A 108 -8.34 -22.35 3.06
C ASP A 108 -9.69 -22.93 2.60
N ALA A 109 -10.61 -23.11 3.54
CA ALA A 109 -11.89 -23.75 3.25
C ALA A 109 -12.74 -22.98 2.23
N ASP A 110 -12.46 -21.68 2.03
CA ASP A 110 -13.15 -20.80 1.09
C ASP A 110 -12.35 -20.59 -0.22
N GLY A 111 -11.19 -21.23 -0.38
CA GLY A 111 -10.29 -21.14 -1.54
C GLY A 111 -9.12 -20.18 -1.33
#